data_AF-A0AB37RHQ8-F1
#
_entry.id   AF-A0AB37RHQ8-F1
#
_cell.length_a   1.000
_cell.length_b   1.000
_cell.length_c   1.000
_cell.angle_alpha   90.00
_cell.angle_beta   90.00
_cell.angle_gamma   90.00
#
_symmetry.space_group_name_H-M   'P 1'
#
loop_
_entity.id
_entity.type
_entity.pdbx_description
1 polymer ?
#
loop_
_entity_poly.entity_id
_entity_poly.type
_entity_poly.pdbx_seq_one_letter_code
_entity_poly.pdbx_strand_id
1 'polypeptide(L)'
;SGSSSNGRDQKIKIKTGTTTKTVVKRSRNRHGKVTTRTIKRRVNKYTTVVNKEEKSALSTSWLELDLIKNGKVFSWSITQYYTSGRHNGQPCKDPKRFLIVHGTFVDRDSKYQSDLGGIGGVFFKHSITEDDQKVGYENPYLSITHLDIYRVNDVAQDAPKYIANAGQEIVLNCETDSTTVGGKLASPIWSTDYPKLSPGVNNLTMIGDLDDAQITLKYLPRLL
;
A
#
# COMPACT_ATOMS: atom_id res chain seq x y z
N SER A 1 -1.39 -9.21 -8.06
CA SER A 1 -2.59 -8.79 -8.83
C SER A 1 -3.80 -8.86 -7.93
N GLY A 2 -4.07 -7.80 -7.16
CA GLY A 2 -5.25 -7.68 -6.30
C GLY A 2 -6.20 -6.67 -6.92
N SER A 3 -7.28 -7.14 -7.54
CA SER A 3 -8.32 -6.29 -8.14
C SER A 3 -9.59 -6.46 -7.33
N SER A 4 -9.77 -5.61 -6.31
CA SER A 4 -11.07 -5.38 -5.69
C SER A 4 -11.91 -4.54 -6.66
N SER A 5 -13.00 -5.15 -7.14
CA SER A 5 -14.00 -4.66 -8.09
C SER A 5 -14.00 -3.16 -8.41
N ASN A 6 -13.32 -2.77 -9.49
CA ASN A 6 -13.72 -1.57 -10.22
C ASN A 6 -14.87 -1.94 -11.16
N GLY A 7 -15.92 -1.12 -11.21
CA GLY A 7 -16.86 -1.16 -12.31
C GLY A 7 -16.14 -0.93 -13.65
N ARG A 8 -16.80 -1.17 -14.77
CA ARG A 8 -16.21 -0.79 -16.07
C ARG A 8 -16.04 0.73 -16.11
N ASP A 9 -14.85 1.17 -16.50
CA ASP A 9 -14.52 2.56 -16.83
C ASP A 9 -15.66 3.22 -17.61
N GLN A 10 -16.24 4.27 -17.05
CA GLN A 10 -17.32 5.01 -17.69
C GLN A 10 -16.78 6.25 -18.37
N LYS A 11 -17.04 6.38 -19.68
CA LYS A 11 -16.72 7.59 -20.43
C LYS A 11 -17.80 8.63 -20.22
N ILE A 12 -17.45 9.71 -19.53
CA ILE A 12 -18.38 10.81 -19.23
C ILE A 12 -18.02 12.02 -20.09
N LYS A 13 -19.02 12.66 -20.70
CA LYS A 13 -18.83 13.92 -21.42
C LYS A 13 -19.06 15.09 -20.47
N ILE A 14 -18.01 15.85 -20.20
CA ILE A 14 -18.07 17.04 -19.34
C ILE A 14 -17.97 18.29 -20.20
N LYS A 15 -18.85 19.26 -19.93
CA LYS A 15 -18.84 20.56 -20.62
C LYS A 15 -17.61 21.35 -20.15
N THR A 16 -16.69 21.62 -21.06
CA THR A 16 -15.45 22.37 -20.77
C THR A 16 -15.49 23.82 -21.27
N GLY A 17 -16.56 24.21 -21.96
CA GLY A 17 -16.75 25.58 -22.40
C GLY A 17 -17.75 25.70 -23.55
N THR A 18 -17.53 26.71 -24.40
CA THR A 18 -18.36 26.99 -25.56
C THR A 18 -17.50 27.45 -26.72
N THR A 19 -17.84 27.05 -27.94
CA THR A 19 -17.23 27.55 -29.17
C THR A 19 -18.31 28.10 -30.11
N THR A 20 -17.96 29.04 -30.98
CA THR A 20 -18.89 29.57 -31.98
C THR A 20 -18.75 28.78 -33.26
N LYS A 21 -19.81 28.08 -33.67
CA LYS A 21 -19.87 27.40 -34.97
C LYS A 21 -20.78 28.16 -35.92
N THR A 22 -20.35 28.23 -37.17
CA THR A 22 -21.17 28.76 -38.25
C THR A 22 -22.10 27.65 -38.72
N VAL A 23 -23.42 27.87 -38.64
CA VAL A 23 -24.43 26.90 -39.04
C VAL A 23 -25.27 27.47 -40.16
N VAL A 24 -25.50 26.66 -41.18
CA VAL A 24 -26.34 27.02 -42.32
C VAL A 24 -27.78 26.60 -42.03
N LYS A 25 -28.69 27.56 -41.94
CA LYS A 25 -30.14 27.30 -41.87
C LYS A 25 -30.77 27.50 -43.24
N ARG A 26 -31.57 26.52 -43.66
CA ARG A 26 -32.39 26.60 -44.87
C ARG A 26 -33.85 26.72 -44.47
N SER A 27 -34.56 27.70 -45.02
CA SER A 27 -36.02 27.82 -44.87
C SER A 27 -36.67 27.83 -46.25
N ARG A 28 -37.84 27.23 -46.37
CA ARG A 28 -38.62 27.16 -47.61
C ARG A 28 -39.92 27.94 -47.43
N ASN A 29 -40.23 28.85 -48.35
CA ASN A 29 -41.49 29.57 -48.32
C ASN A 29 -42.64 28.73 -48.91
N ARG A 30 -43.90 29.18 -48.76
CA ARG A 30 -45.09 28.48 -49.28
C ARG A 30 -45.08 28.27 -50.81
N HIS A 31 -44.22 28.99 -51.54
CA HIS A 31 -44.05 28.91 -52.99
C HIS A 31 -42.80 28.12 -53.42
N GLY A 32 -42.19 27.34 -52.51
CA GLY A 32 -41.07 26.44 -52.82
C GLY A 32 -39.68 27.07 -52.87
N LYS A 33 -39.56 28.40 -52.81
CA LYS A 33 -38.25 29.10 -52.81
C LYS A 33 -37.50 28.83 -51.51
N VAL A 34 -36.29 28.28 -51.63
CA VAL A 34 -35.40 27.98 -50.51
C VAL A 34 -34.47 29.18 -50.26
N THR A 35 -34.44 29.67 -49.04
CA THR A 35 -33.52 30.73 -48.59
C THR A 35 -32.49 30.13 -47.64
N THR A 36 -31.22 30.43 -47.87
CA THR A 36 -30.11 29.96 -47.04
C THR A 36 -29.57 31.12 -46.23
N ARG A 37 -29.48 30.96 -44.91
CA ARG A 37 -28.87 31.94 -44.00
C ARG A 37 -27.79 31.30 -43.16
N THR A 38 -26.65 31.96 -43.11
CA THR A 38 -25.50 31.55 -42.31
C THR A 38 -25.57 32.26 -40.97
N ILE A 39 -25.66 31.50 -39.87
CA ILE A 39 -25.81 32.05 -38.52
C ILE A 39 -24.65 31.57 -37.66
N LYS A 40 -23.99 32.49 -36.96
CA LYS A 40 -23.03 32.15 -35.91
C LYS A 40 -23.81 31.69 -34.68
N ARG A 41 -23.60 30.43 -34.26
CA ARG A 41 -24.25 29.84 -33.09
C ARG A 41 -23.19 29.43 -32.09
N ARG A 42 -23.35 29.87 -30.83
CA ARG A 42 -22.57 29.37 -29.70
C ARG A 42 -23.01 27.94 -29.39
N VAL A 43 -22.08 26.98 -29.43
CA VAL A 43 -22.30 25.57 -29.10
C VAL A 43 -21.40 25.17 -27.93
N ASN A 44 -21.87 24.27 -27.08
CA ASN A 44 -21.07 23.78 -25.97
C ASN A 44 -19.90 22.92 -26.49
N LYS A 45 -18.73 23.09 -25.88
CA LYS A 45 -17.59 22.20 -26.04
C LYS A 45 -17.65 21.16 -24.92
N TYR A 46 -17.43 19.90 -25.28
CA TYR A 46 -17.35 18.80 -24.35
C TYR A 46 -15.99 18.13 -24.49
N THR A 47 -15.45 17.64 -23.38
CA THR A 47 -14.36 16.66 -23.39
C THR A 47 -14.91 15.34 -22.85
N THR A 48 -14.30 14.22 -23.25
CA THR A 48 -14.60 12.92 -22.69
C THR A 48 -13.54 12.60 -21.65
N VAL A 49 -13.96 12.47 -20.40
CA VAL A 49 -13.12 11.96 -19.32
C VAL A 49 -13.51 10.52 -19.01
N VAL A 50 -12.59 9.78 -18.40
CA VAL A 50 -12.86 8.42 -17.92
C VAL A 50 -13.07 8.49 -16.42
N ASN A 51 -14.32 8.32 -15.98
CA ASN A 51 -14.59 8.08 -14.58
C ASN A 51 -14.34 6.60 -14.30
N LYS A 52 -13.27 6.33 -13.54
CA LYS A 52 -12.93 4.97 -13.10
C LYS A 52 -13.76 4.51 -11.90
N GLU A 53 -14.43 5.44 -11.21
CA GLU A 53 -15.19 5.22 -9.97
C GLU A 53 -14.51 4.17 -9.09
N GLU A 54 -13.22 4.40 -8.80
CA GLU A 54 -12.37 3.42 -8.14
C GLU A 54 -12.95 3.13 -6.75
N LYS A 55 -13.63 1.99 -6.62
CA LYS A 55 -14.10 1.39 -5.36
C LYS A 55 -13.16 0.28 -4.90
N SER A 56 -11.95 0.26 -5.47
CA SER A 56 -10.93 -0.69 -5.12
C SER A 56 -10.57 -0.56 -3.64
N ALA A 57 -9.94 -1.59 -3.08
CA ALA A 57 -9.53 -1.56 -1.68
C ALA A 57 -8.61 -0.38 -1.33
N LEU A 58 -8.02 0.30 -2.33
CA LEU A 58 -7.13 1.46 -2.15
C LEU A 58 -7.83 2.83 -2.20
N SER A 59 -9.12 2.89 -2.56
CA SER A 59 -9.87 4.16 -2.58
C SER A 59 -10.12 4.71 -1.18
N THR A 60 -10.23 3.81 -0.20
CA THR A 60 -10.31 4.10 1.23
C THR A 60 -9.50 3.04 2.00
N SER A 61 -8.19 3.22 2.04
CA SER A 61 -7.27 2.31 2.71
C SER A 61 -6.44 3.00 3.77
N TRP A 62 -6.18 2.30 4.86
CA TRP A 62 -4.99 2.52 5.69
C TRP A 62 -3.91 1.56 5.24
N LEU A 63 -2.74 2.10 4.91
CA LEU A 63 -1.59 1.36 4.46
C LEU A 63 -0.43 1.63 5.40
N GLU A 64 0.28 0.58 5.78
CA GLU A 64 1.50 0.67 6.58
C GLU A 64 2.67 0.22 5.72
N LEU A 65 3.70 1.06 5.64
CA LEU A 65 4.98 0.73 5.04
C LEU A 65 5.95 0.39 6.18
N ASP A 66 6.30 -0.89 6.27
CA ASP A 66 7.37 -1.37 7.15
C ASP A 66 8.67 -1.42 6.35
N LEU A 67 9.75 -0.83 6.88
CA LEU A 67 11.09 -0.89 6.28
C LEU A 67 12.13 -1.19 7.36
N ILE A 68 12.89 -2.27 7.16
CA ILE A 68 13.88 -2.76 8.11
C ILE A 68 15.23 -2.90 7.40
N LYS A 69 16.28 -2.37 8.01
CA LYS A 69 17.68 -2.58 7.56
C LYS A 69 18.41 -3.44 8.58
N ASN A 70 18.96 -4.57 8.14
CA ASN A 70 19.88 -5.41 8.90
C ASN A 70 21.18 -5.58 8.11
N GLY A 71 22.24 -4.86 8.53
CA GLY A 71 23.51 -4.79 7.81
C GLY A 71 23.32 -4.33 6.36
N LYS A 72 23.59 -5.24 5.41
CA LYS A 72 23.45 -5.01 3.96
C LYS A 72 22.06 -5.36 3.41
N VAL A 73 21.17 -5.92 4.22
CA VAL A 73 19.85 -6.38 3.78
C VAL A 73 18.80 -5.36 4.19
N PHE A 74 17.99 -4.96 3.22
CA PHE A 74 16.84 -4.09 3.39
C PHE A 74 15.59 -4.89 3.06
N SER A 75 14.69 -5.03 4.02
CA SER A 75 13.40 -5.67 3.84
C SER A 75 12.31 -4.62 3.94
N TRP A 76 11.29 -4.73 3.10
CA TRP A 76 10.16 -3.82 3.11
C TRP A 76 8.84 -4.56 2.91
N SER A 77 7.75 -4.01 3.46
CA SER A 77 6.39 -4.47 3.16
C SER A 77 5.38 -3.33 3.19
N ILE A 78 4.36 -3.43 2.33
CA ILE A 78 3.18 -2.58 2.37
C ILE A 78 1.99 -3.47 2.71
N THR A 79 1.33 -3.17 3.83
CA THR A 79 0.18 -3.94 4.31
C THR A 79 -1.02 -3.03 4.47
N GLN A 80 -2.15 -3.44 3.89
CA GLN A 80 -3.43 -2.78 4.12
C GLN A 80 -4.05 -3.20 5.45
N TYR A 81 -4.70 -2.25 6.12
CA TYR A 81 -5.40 -2.45 7.39
C TYR A 81 -6.91 -2.32 7.24
N TYR A 82 -7.64 -3.05 8.07
CA TYR A 82 -9.08 -2.86 8.21
C TYR A 82 -9.36 -1.51 8.88
N THR A 83 -10.20 -0.71 8.24
CA THR A 83 -10.58 0.64 8.72
C THR A 83 -11.94 0.66 9.43
N SER A 84 -12.61 -0.48 9.55
CA SER A 84 -13.93 -0.60 10.18
C SER A 84 -14.25 -2.04 10.60
N GLY A 85 -15.32 -2.18 11.39
CA GLY A 85 -15.82 -3.48 11.86
C GLY A 85 -15.00 -4.11 12.98
N ARG A 86 -15.22 -5.39 13.23
CA ARG A 86 -14.61 -6.15 14.35
C ARG A 86 -13.07 -6.23 14.28
N HIS A 87 -12.50 -6.03 13.10
CA HIS A 87 -11.07 -6.12 12.85
C HIS A 87 -10.40 -4.75 12.68
N ASN A 88 -11.10 -3.65 12.99
CA ASN A 88 -10.56 -2.30 12.82
C ASN A 88 -9.17 -2.14 13.47
N GLY A 89 -8.23 -1.56 12.74
CA GLY A 89 -6.84 -1.39 13.18
C GLY A 89 -5.98 -2.66 13.09
N GLN A 90 -6.52 -3.78 12.60
CA GLN A 90 -5.74 -5.00 12.36
C GLN A 90 -5.28 -5.09 10.90
N PRO A 91 -4.11 -5.69 10.63
CA PRO A 91 -3.63 -5.90 9.27
C PRO A 91 -4.54 -6.90 8.54
N CYS A 92 -4.83 -6.61 7.28
CA CYS A 92 -5.50 -7.54 6.39
C CYS A 92 -4.58 -8.74 6.10
N LYS A 93 -5.18 -9.92 5.91
CA LYS A 93 -4.44 -11.19 5.73
C LYS A 93 -4.59 -11.84 4.35
N ASP A 94 -5.58 -11.43 3.56
CA ASP A 94 -5.85 -12.02 2.24
C ASP A 94 -5.24 -11.20 1.10
N PRO A 95 -4.10 -11.63 0.52
CA PRO A 95 -3.41 -10.89 -0.54
C PRO A 95 -4.16 -10.89 -1.88
N LYS A 96 -5.21 -11.72 -2.05
CA LYS A 96 -6.05 -11.68 -3.25
C LYS A 96 -7.03 -10.51 -3.21
N ARG A 97 -7.41 -10.06 -2.00
CA ARG A 97 -8.42 -9.02 -1.77
C ARG A 97 -7.82 -7.69 -1.36
N PHE A 98 -6.69 -7.71 -0.65
CA PHE A 98 -6.06 -6.53 -0.06
C PHE A 98 -4.64 -6.35 -0.56
N LEU A 99 -4.12 -5.13 -0.47
CA LEU A 99 -2.72 -4.86 -0.78
C LEU A 99 -1.83 -5.41 0.35
N ILE A 100 -1.15 -6.51 0.06
CA ILE A 100 -0.14 -7.11 0.93
C ILE A 100 1.03 -7.48 0.02
N VAL A 101 2.10 -6.70 0.09
CA VAL A 101 3.28 -6.87 -0.74
C VAL A 101 4.53 -6.69 0.09
N HIS A 102 5.59 -7.40 -0.25
CA HIS A 102 6.87 -7.33 0.43
C HIS A 102 8.02 -7.58 -0.53
N GLY A 103 9.22 -7.20 -0.13
CA GLY A 103 10.41 -7.44 -0.90
C GLY A 103 11.68 -7.28 -0.09
N THR A 104 12.79 -7.66 -0.70
CA THR A 104 14.11 -7.59 -0.10
C THR A 104 15.09 -7.03 -1.13
N PHE A 105 15.97 -6.15 -0.66
CA PHE A 105 17.10 -5.61 -1.41
C PHE A 105 18.38 -5.88 -0.64
N VAL A 106 19.45 -6.26 -1.36
CA VAL A 106 20.77 -6.51 -0.77
C VAL A 106 21.77 -5.51 -1.35
N ASP A 107 22.32 -4.68 -0.48
CA ASP A 107 23.38 -3.71 -0.79
C ASP A 107 24.73 -4.43 -0.98
N ARG A 108 24.90 -5.08 -2.13
CA ARG A 108 26.08 -5.87 -2.46
C ARG A 108 27.37 -5.03 -2.41
N ASP A 109 27.29 -3.78 -2.82
CA ASP A 109 28.42 -2.86 -2.93
C ASP A 109 28.69 -2.05 -1.65
N SER A 110 27.91 -2.24 -0.58
CA SER A 110 28.03 -1.48 0.67
C SER A 110 27.82 0.04 0.51
N LYS A 111 26.99 0.47 -0.45
CA LYS A 111 26.73 1.89 -0.74
C LYS A 111 25.84 2.57 0.31
N TYR A 112 25.05 1.81 1.05
CA TYR A 112 24.03 2.32 1.97
C TYR A 112 24.33 1.96 3.42
N GLN A 113 25.61 1.90 3.80
CA GLN A 113 26.04 1.49 5.15
C GLN A 113 26.09 2.65 6.17
N SER A 114 25.81 3.88 5.75
CA SER A 114 25.73 5.02 6.67
C SER A 114 24.54 4.93 7.63
N ASP A 115 24.63 5.68 8.73
CA ASP A 115 23.51 5.95 9.62
C ASP A 115 22.40 6.69 8.87
N LEU A 116 21.15 6.48 9.31
CA LEU A 116 19.98 7.13 8.73
C LEU A 116 19.97 8.61 9.11
N GLY A 117 20.20 9.50 8.15
CA GLY A 117 20.20 10.95 8.38
C GLY A 117 18.80 11.58 8.49
N GLY A 118 17.76 10.91 7.99
CA GLY A 118 16.38 11.40 8.05
C GLY A 118 15.45 10.61 7.13
N ILE A 119 14.14 10.79 7.31
CA ILE A 119 13.09 10.22 6.46
C ILE A 119 12.21 11.36 5.92
N GLY A 120 11.86 11.27 4.63
CA GLY A 120 10.89 12.16 3.99
C GLY A 120 9.86 11.34 3.22
N GLY A 121 8.59 11.73 3.35
CA GLY A 121 7.49 11.19 2.56
C GLY A 121 6.91 12.27 1.66
N VAL A 122 6.60 11.91 0.42
CA VAL A 122 6.01 12.81 -0.58
C VAL A 122 4.88 12.10 -1.31
N PHE A 123 3.79 12.83 -1.54
CA PHE A 123 2.67 12.35 -2.33
C PHE A 123 2.67 13.08 -3.67
N PHE A 124 2.84 12.32 -4.75
CA PHE A 124 2.79 12.85 -6.10
C PHE A 124 1.50 12.41 -6.78
N LYS A 125 0.94 13.30 -7.59
CA LYS A 125 -0.11 12.95 -8.55
C LYS A 125 0.50 12.75 -9.93
N HIS A 126 0.04 11.75 -10.66
CA HIS A 126 0.29 11.69 -12.10
C HIS A 126 -0.69 12.63 -12.82
N SER A 127 -0.33 13.06 -14.04
CA SER A 127 -1.25 13.89 -14.83
C SER A 127 -2.53 13.11 -15.17
N ILE A 128 -3.67 13.78 -15.07
CA ILE A 128 -5.00 13.25 -15.44
C ILE A 128 -5.66 14.17 -16.47
N THR A 129 -6.59 13.63 -17.26
CA THR A 129 -7.27 14.40 -18.32
C THR A 129 -8.01 15.61 -17.77
N GLU A 130 -8.50 15.51 -16.54
CA GLU A 130 -9.18 16.58 -15.83
C GLU A 130 -8.28 17.80 -15.60
N ASP A 131 -7.00 17.59 -15.28
CA ASP A 131 -6.01 18.66 -15.14
C ASP A 131 -5.81 19.41 -16.46
N ASP A 132 -5.53 18.66 -17.53
CA ASP A 132 -5.28 19.22 -18.87
C ASP A 132 -6.49 19.98 -19.43
N GLN A 133 -7.69 19.49 -19.13
CA GLN A 133 -8.95 20.04 -19.64
C GLN A 133 -9.62 21.01 -18.66
N LYS A 134 -8.98 21.32 -17.53
CA LYS A 134 -9.48 22.21 -16.46
C LYS A 134 -10.88 21.82 -15.97
N VAL A 135 -11.11 20.52 -15.82
CA VAL A 135 -12.33 19.96 -15.26
C VAL A 135 -12.17 19.89 -13.74
N GLY A 136 -13.14 20.40 -12.98
CA GLY A 136 -13.14 20.28 -11.52
C GLY A 136 -13.36 18.84 -11.08
N TYR A 137 -12.60 18.38 -10.09
CA TYR A 137 -12.71 17.06 -9.48
C TYR A 137 -12.34 17.15 -7.98
N GLU A 138 -12.71 16.13 -7.21
CA GLU A 138 -12.35 16.03 -5.79
C GLU A 138 -10.95 15.42 -5.65
N ASN A 139 -10.04 16.13 -4.96
CA ASN A 139 -8.69 15.60 -4.74
C ASN A 139 -8.73 14.51 -3.68
N PRO A 140 -7.94 13.43 -3.83
CA PRO A 140 -7.80 12.44 -2.77
C PRO A 140 -7.11 13.07 -1.56
N TYR A 141 -7.62 12.75 -0.37
CA TYR A 141 -6.98 13.11 0.89
C TYR A 141 -5.93 12.05 1.23
N LEU A 142 -4.66 12.41 1.07
CA LEU A 142 -3.52 11.57 1.46
C LEU A 142 -2.84 12.22 2.66
N SER A 143 -2.62 11.43 3.71
CA SER A 143 -1.91 11.87 4.91
C SER A 143 -1.03 10.75 5.45
N ILE A 144 0.11 11.14 6.01
CA ILE A 144 0.88 10.27 6.89
C ILE A 144 0.30 10.50 8.29
N THR A 145 -0.39 9.50 8.81
CA THR A 145 -1.01 9.58 10.13
C THR A 145 -0.05 9.17 11.25
N HIS A 146 0.96 8.36 10.92
CA HIS A 146 1.93 7.86 11.88
C HIS A 146 3.28 7.63 11.21
N LEU A 147 4.36 7.86 11.95
CA LEU A 147 5.73 7.56 11.56
C LEU A 147 6.52 7.19 12.82
N ASP A 148 6.93 5.94 12.88
CA ASP A 148 7.85 5.45 13.89
C ASP A 148 9.19 5.12 13.26
N ILE A 149 10.27 5.48 13.96
CA ILE A 149 11.65 5.17 13.55
C ILE A 149 12.36 4.62 14.78
N TYR A 150 12.84 3.39 14.68
CA TYR A 150 13.56 2.72 15.76
C TYR A 150 14.99 2.37 15.32
N ARG A 151 15.96 2.63 16.19
CA ARG A 151 17.31 2.05 16.10
C ARG A 151 17.37 0.86 17.05
N VAL A 152 17.50 -0.35 16.50
CA VAL A 152 17.38 -1.62 17.24
C VAL A 152 18.51 -1.83 18.24
N ASN A 153 19.67 -1.19 18.06
CA ASN A 153 20.84 -1.35 18.94
C ASN A 153 20.81 -0.48 20.21
N ASP A 154 19.71 0.27 20.46
CA ASP A 154 19.61 1.19 21.61
C ASP A 154 18.26 1.04 22.32
N VAL A 155 17.88 -0.20 22.63
CA VAL A 155 16.66 -0.51 23.37
C VAL A 155 16.96 -0.47 24.86
N ALA A 156 16.42 0.52 25.57
CA ALA A 156 16.44 0.55 27.03
C ALA A 156 15.81 -0.72 27.61
N GLN A 157 16.53 -1.40 28.51
CA GLN A 157 16.11 -2.68 29.13
C GLN A 157 15.16 -2.50 30.31
N ASP A 158 14.73 -1.28 30.59
CA ASP A 158 14.01 -0.90 31.81
C ASP A 158 12.48 -1.11 31.72
N ALA A 159 11.93 -1.45 30.55
CA ALA A 159 10.52 -1.75 30.38
C ALA A 159 10.26 -3.03 29.56
N PRO A 160 9.31 -3.90 29.98
CA PRO A 160 8.83 -5.00 29.16
C PRO A 160 8.28 -4.48 27.82
N LYS A 161 8.78 -5.02 26.71
CA LYS A 161 8.26 -4.68 25.38
C LYS A 161 7.25 -5.71 24.91
N TYR A 162 6.13 -5.21 24.42
CA TYR A 162 5.11 -6.04 23.80
C TYR A 162 5.61 -6.60 22.46
N ILE A 163 5.60 -7.92 22.32
CA ILE A 163 6.18 -8.63 21.17
C ILE A 163 5.12 -9.07 20.17
N ALA A 164 3.94 -9.47 20.66
CA ALA A 164 2.86 -10.03 19.87
C ALA A 164 1.53 -9.90 20.61
N ASN A 165 0.44 -9.80 19.83
CA ASN A 165 -0.92 -9.87 20.35
C ASN A 165 -1.38 -11.31 20.59
N ALA A 166 -2.39 -11.47 21.45
CA ALA A 166 -3.04 -12.74 21.68
C ALA A 166 -3.50 -13.36 20.35
N GLY A 167 -3.14 -14.63 20.12
CA GLY A 167 -3.44 -15.36 18.90
C GLY A 167 -2.54 -15.04 17.69
N GLN A 168 -1.49 -14.24 17.85
CA GLN A 168 -0.46 -14.08 16.82
C GLN A 168 0.64 -15.13 16.97
N GLU A 169 1.01 -15.75 15.85
CA GLU A 169 2.13 -16.70 15.80
C GLU A 169 3.46 -15.95 15.72
N ILE A 170 4.42 -16.33 16.57
CA ILE A 170 5.81 -15.90 16.47
C ILE A 170 6.60 -17.04 15.84
N VAL A 171 7.21 -16.80 14.68
CA VAL A 171 8.04 -17.78 13.97
C VAL A 171 9.48 -17.29 13.95
N LEU A 172 10.34 -17.97 14.71
CA LEU A 172 11.79 -17.80 14.67
C LEU A 172 12.36 -18.73 13.58
N ASN A 173 12.74 -18.18 12.42
CA ASN A 173 13.37 -18.96 11.35
C ASN A 173 14.89 -18.88 11.45
N CYS A 174 15.49 -19.93 12.01
CA CYS A 174 16.94 -20.06 12.19
C CYS A 174 17.71 -20.44 10.90
N GLU A 175 17.03 -20.75 9.79
CA GLU A 175 17.71 -20.98 8.50
C GLU A 175 18.01 -19.68 7.77
N THR A 176 17.11 -18.70 7.91
CA THR A 176 17.19 -17.41 7.22
C THR A 176 17.46 -16.24 8.16
N ASP A 177 17.78 -16.53 9.43
CA ASP A 177 18.00 -15.55 10.50
C ASP A 177 16.94 -14.44 10.53
N SER A 178 15.67 -14.87 10.42
CA SER A 178 14.52 -13.97 10.31
C SER A 178 13.42 -14.38 11.25
N THR A 179 12.65 -13.42 11.75
CA THR A 179 11.49 -13.71 12.58
C THR A 179 10.25 -13.04 12.05
N THR A 180 9.12 -13.71 12.18
CA THR A 180 7.83 -13.09 11.91
C THR A 180 6.91 -13.12 13.11
N VAL A 181 6.17 -12.03 13.34
CA VAL A 181 5.05 -11.97 14.29
C VAL A 181 3.76 -11.77 13.49
N GLY A 182 2.82 -12.70 13.62
CA GLY A 182 1.56 -12.66 12.85
C GLY A 182 1.77 -12.68 11.33
N GLY A 183 2.89 -13.23 10.86
CA GLY A 183 3.28 -13.26 9.44
C GLY A 183 4.05 -12.04 8.92
N LYS A 184 4.29 -11.02 9.75
CA LYS A 184 5.11 -9.85 9.40
C LYS A 184 6.55 -10.02 9.87
N LEU A 185 7.53 -9.60 9.06
CA LEU A 185 8.92 -9.58 9.48
C LEU A 185 9.09 -8.66 10.70
N ALA A 186 9.47 -9.24 11.83
CA ALA A 186 9.75 -8.52 13.06
C ALA A 186 11.26 -8.41 13.22
N SER A 187 11.73 -7.19 13.51
CA SER A 187 13.11 -7.01 13.95
C SER A 187 13.31 -7.76 15.28
N PRO A 188 14.46 -8.44 15.48
CA PRO A 188 14.74 -9.08 16.75
C PRO A 188 14.62 -8.09 17.91
N ILE A 189 13.73 -8.40 18.83
CA ILE A 189 13.63 -7.77 20.16
C ILE A 189 14.09 -8.74 21.27
N TRP A 190 14.61 -9.90 20.88
CA TRP A 190 15.32 -10.81 21.77
C TRP A 190 16.82 -10.53 21.74
N SER A 191 17.46 -10.77 22.87
CA SER A 191 18.88 -10.51 23.10
C SER A 191 19.80 -11.63 22.58
N THR A 192 19.29 -12.61 21.83
CA THR A 192 20.05 -13.81 21.46
C THR A 192 20.19 -13.94 19.95
N ASP A 193 21.29 -14.52 19.49
CA ASP A 193 21.40 -15.00 18.11
C ASP A 193 20.40 -16.14 17.86
N TYR A 194 20.08 -16.37 16.58
CA TYR A 194 19.21 -17.48 16.18
C TYR A 194 19.86 -18.82 16.59
N PRO A 195 19.19 -19.63 17.43
CA PRO A 195 19.81 -20.82 17.99
C PRO A 195 20.04 -21.89 16.92
N LYS A 196 21.19 -22.56 17.00
CA LYS A 196 21.52 -23.74 16.19
C LYS A 196 21.42 -24.99 17.05
N LEU A 197 20.74 -26.01 16.52
CA LEU A 197 20.67 -27.31 17.18
C LEU A 197 21.98 -28.08 16.93
N SER A 198 22.62 -28.52 18.00
CA SER A 198 23.77 -29.44 17.94
C SER A 198 23.31 -30.90 18.08
N PRO A 199 24.06 -31.89 17.56
CA PRO A 199 23.80 -33.28 17.88
C PRO A 199 23.81 -33.50 19.39
N GLY A 200 22.83 -34.24 19.91
CA GLY A 200 22.66 -34.49 21.35
C GLY A 200 21.57 -33.64 22.00
N VAL A 201 21.77 -33.29 23.27
CA VAL A 201 20.77 -32.59 24.09
C VAL A 201 20.91 -31.08 23.90
N ASN A 202 19.82 -30.43 23.50
CA ASN A 202 19.72 -28.97 23.41
C ASN A 202 18.66 -28.49 24.40
N ASN A 203 18.94 -27.41 25.12
CA ASN A 203 17.99 -26.81 26.06
C ASN A 203 17.55 -25.45 25.52
N LEU A 204 16.24 -25.23 25.48
CA LEU A 204 15.62 -23.94 25.17
C LEU A 204 14.95 -23.42 26.43
N THR A 205 15.39 -22.27 26.92
CA THR A 205 14.76 -21.57 28.06
C THR A 205 14.01 -20.36 27.53
N MET A 206 12.70 -20.30 27.80
CA MET A 206 11.84 -19.17 27.46
C MET A 206 11.25 -18.60 28.75
N ILE A 207 11.23 -17.27 28.89
CA ILE A 207 10.71 -16.58 30.06
C ILE A 207 9.65 -15.58 29.58
N GLY A 208 8.44 -15.67 30.12
CA GLY A 208 7.30 -14.81 29.76
C GLY A 208 5.97 -15.39 30.21
N ASP A 209 4.87 -14.71 29.85
CA ASP A 209 3.50 -15.23 29.98
C ASP A 209 3.26 -16.27 28.88
N LEU A 210 3.44 -17.55 29.22
CA LEU A 210 3.45 -18.68 28.30
C LEU A 210 2.42 -19.76 28.64
N ASP A 211 1.57 -19.53 29.64
CA ASP A 211 0.69 -20.57 30.21
C ASP A 211 -0.22 -21.20 29.15
N ASP A 212 -0.67 -20.41 28.17
CA ASP A 212 -1.51 -20.86 27.05
C ASP A 212 -0.78 -20.91 25.69
N ALA A 213 0.55 -20.79 25.68
CA ALA A 213 1.32 -20.72 24.44
C ALA A 213 1.58 -22.12 23.85
N GLN A 214 1.20 -22.33 22.59
CA GLN A 214 1.60 -23.53 21.84
C GLN A 214 2.97 -23.33 21.19
N ILE A 215 3.99 -24.02 21.71
CA ILE A 215 5.36 -23.96 21.19
C ILE A 215 5.60 -25.17 20.28
N THR A 216 6.03 -24.91 19.04
CA THR A 216 6.36 -25.97 18.06
C THR A 216 7.79 -25.81 17.55
N LEU A 217 8.63 -26.83 17.76
CA LEU A 217 9.95 -26.91 17.14
C LEU A 217 9.86 -27.68 15.83
N LYS A 218 10.20 -27.03 14.72
CA LYS A 218 10.38 -27.67 13.41
C LYS A 218 11.85 -27.69 13.07
N TYR A 219 12.39 -28.88 12.82
CA TYR A 219 13.77 -29.05 12.37
C TYR A 219 13.86 -30.18 11.35
N LEU A 220 14.81 -30.07 10.43
CA LEU A 220 15.20 -31.14 9.53
C LEU A 220 16.53 -31.71 10.02
N PRO A 221 16.59 -33.00 10.39
CA PRO A 221 17.85 -33.64 10.74
C PRO A 221 18.80 -33.56 9.55
N ARG A 222 20.02 -33.03 9.76
CA ARG A 222 21.10 -33.12 8.77
C ARG A 222 21.86 -34.41 9.02
N LEU A 223 21.86 -35.30 8.04
CA LEU A 223 22.81 -36.41 7.98
C LEU A 223 24.14 -35.85 7.49
N LEU A 224 25.22 -36.17 8.21
CA LEU A 224 26.59 -35.91 7.78
C LEU A 224 26.96 -36.79 6.59
#